data_AF-A0A369W9K2-F1
#
_entry.id   AF-A0A369W9K2-F1
#
_cell.length_a   1.000
_cell.length_b   1.000
_cell.length_c   1.000
_cell.angle_alpha   90.00
_cell.angle_beta   90.00
_cell.angle_gamma   90.00
#
_symmetry.space_group_name_H-M   'P 1'
#
loop_
_entity.id
_entity.type
_entity.pdbx_description
1 polymer ?
#
loop_
_entity_poly.entity_id
_entity_poly.type
_entity_poly.pdbx_seq_one_letter_code
_entity_poly.pdbx_strand_id
1 'polypeptide(L)'
;MQERELKLLYNAGFFELCRAVPVSMAKGWTLKFRTKDNREETLMLQRGQREREFKSLDGAVSVARKIGFDWVRVEIGEIQWDEQVG
;
A
#
# COMPACT_ATOMS: atom_id res chain seq x y z
N MET A 1 -6.78 -6.59 3.92
CA MET A 1 -6.89 -7.56 2.80
C MET A 1 -5.59 -8.30 2.55
N GLN A 2 -5.64 -9.46 1.88
CA GLN A 2 -4.44 -10.19 1.42
C GLN A 2 -3.99 -9.74 0.02
N GLU A 3 -2.71 -9.93 -0.34
CA GLU A 3 -2.17 -9.54 -1.67
C GLU A 3 -3.00 -10.08 -2.85
N ARG A 4 -3.47 -11.33 -2.77
CA ARG A 4 -4.26 -11.95 -3.85
C ARG A 4 -5.60 -11.24 -4.06
N GLU A 5 -6.26 -10.86 -2.97
CA GLU A 5 -7.54 -10.15 -2.99
C GLU A 5 -7.37 -8.73 -3.53
N LEU A 6 -6.31 -8.04 -3.07
CA LEU A 6 -5.94 -6.71 -3.59
C LEU A 6 -5.66 -6.75 -5.09
N LYS A 7 -4.97 -7.78 -5.59
CA LYS A 7 -4.72 -7.94 -7.03
C LYS A 7 -6.01 -8.13 -7.84
N LEU A 8 -6.97 -8.87 -7.31
CA LEU A 8 -8.28 -9.04 -7.97
C LEU A 8 -9.04 -7.71 -8.03
N LEU A 9 -9.08 -6.97 -6.93
CA LEU A 9 -9.74 -5.66 -6.86
C LEU A 9 -9.04 -4.60 -7.72
N TYR A 10 -7.71 -4.64 -7.79
CA TYR A 10 -6.94 -3.78 -8.69
C TYR A 10 -7.31 -4.03 -10.15
N ASN A 11 -7.30 -5.30 -10.58
CA ASN A 11 -7.68 -5.67 -11.94
C ASN A 11 -9.14 -5.33 -12.29
N ALA A 12 -10.03 -5.29 -11.29
CA ALA A 12 -11.41 -4.83 -11.44
C ALA A 12 -11.54 -3.29 -11.52
N GLY A 13 -10.44 -2.55 -11.37
CA GLY A 13 -10.42 -1.09 -11.39
C GLY A 13 -11.05 -0.45 -10.15
N PHE A 14 -11.02 -1.16 -9.01
CA PHE A 14 -11.66 -0.73 -7.76
C PHE A 14 -10.86 0.33 -7.00
N PHE A 15 -9.53 0.29 -7.13
CA PHE A 15 -8.62 1.23 -6.48
C PHE A 15 -8.38 2.47 -7.32
N GLU A 16 -8.20 3.58 -6.63
CA GLU A 16 -7.86 4.89 -7.18
C GLU A 16 -6.39 5.23 -6.87
N LEU A 17 -5.91 4.88 -5.67
CA LEU A 17 -4.59 5.26 -5.20
C LEU A 17 -3.97 4.18 -4.30
N CYS A 18 -2.67 3.94 -4.44
CA CYS A 18 -1.87 3.19 -3.47
C CYS A 18 -0.98 4.16 -2.68
N ARG A 19 -0.99 4.04 -1.35
CA ARG A 19 -0.25 4.89 -0.42
C ARG A 19 0.69 4.05 0.43
N ALA A 20 1.92 4.49 0.59
CA ALA A 20 2.87 3.99 1.56
C ALA A 20 2.95 4.97 2.72
N VAL A 21 2.60 4.50 3.93
CA VAL A 21 2.59 5.31 5.14
C VAL A 21 3.48 4.67 6.22
N PRO A 22 4.23 5.45 7.01
CA PRO A 22 5.02 4.93 8.11
C PRO A 22 4.09 4.46 9.23
N VAL A 23 4.36 3.26 9.76
CA VAL A 23 3.59 2.68 10.89
C VAL A 23 4.02 3.33 12.20
N SER A 24 5.29 3.73 12.30
CA SER A 24 5.82 4.53 13.40
C SER A 24 6.88 5.50 12.86
N MET A 25 7.15 6.59 13.59
CA MET A 25 8.16 7.58 13.20
C MET A 25 9.58 7.02 13.03
N ALA A 26 9.86 5.82 13.55
CA ALA A 26 11.21 5.26 13.54
C ALA A 26 11.35 3.97 12.70
N LYS A 27 10.28 3.18 12.53
CA LYS A 27 10.35 1.86 11.90
C LYS A 27 9.03 1.45 11.27
N GLY A 28 9.12 0.94 10.04
CA GLY A 28 8.04 0.22 9.39
C GLY A 28 7.22 1.08 8.43
N TRP A 29 6.86 0.48 7.30
CA TRP A 29 5.95 1.03 6.29
C TRP A 29 4.75 0.10 6.16
N THR A 30 3.57 0.64 5.86
CA THR A 30 2.39 -0.15 5.50
C THR A 30 1.79 0.39 4.21
N LEU A 31 1.06 -0.47 3.50
CA LEU A 31 0.36 -0.08 2.29
C LEU A 31 -1.12 0.10 2.59
N LYS A 32 -1.64 1.27 2.22
CA LYS A 32 -3.05 1.59 2.22
C LYS A 32 -3.52 1.82 0.79
N PHE A 33 -4.71 1.35 0.47
CA PHE A 33 -5.30 1.45 -0.85
C PHE A 33 -6.60 2.22 -0.75
N ARG A 34 -6.69 3.34 -1.47
CA ARG A 34 -7.91 4.12 -1.55
C ARG A 34 -8.77 3.59 -2.69
N THR A 35 -10.02 3.31 -2.41
CA THR A 35 -11.02 2.94 -3.41
C THR A 35 -11.65 4.18 -4.01
N LYS A 36 -12.30 4.04 -5.17
CA LYS A 36 -13.04 5.14 -5.81
C LYS A 36 -14.15 5.73 -4.94
N ASP A 37 -14.68 4.93 -4.01
CA ASP A 37 -15.69 5.35 -3.03
C ASP A 37 -15.07 6.00 -1.78
N ASN A 38 -13.79 6.40 -1.85
CA ASN A 38 -13.02 7.04 -0.80
C ASN A 38 -12.88 6.19 0.49
N ARG A 39 -12.97 4.86 0.37
CA ARG A 39 -12.65 3.93 1.46
C ARG A 39 -11.17 3.59 1.43
N GLU A 40 -10.58 3.42 2.61
CA GLU A 40 -9.21 2.94 2.74
C GLU A 40 -9.18 1.48 3.18
N GLU A 41 -8.35 0.73 2.48
CA GLU A 41 -8.11 -0.68 2.73
C GLU A 41 -6.64 -0.89 3.05
N THR A 42 -6.33 -1.59 4.15
CA THR A 42 -4.94 -1.83 4.55
C THR A 42 -4.49 -3.24 4.16
N LEU A 43 -3.25 -3.37 3.71
CA LEU A 43 -2.62 -4.68 3.51
C LEU A 43 -2.44 -5.38 4.87
N MET A 44 -2.94 -6.61 5.00
CA MET A 44 -2.85 -7.40 6.22
C MET A 44 -1.89 -8.57 6.03
N LEU A 45 -1.26 -9.03 7.12
CA LEU A 45 -0.54 -10.29 7.16
C LEU A 45 -1.49 -11.46 6.93
N GLN A 46 -1.02 -12.48 6.21
CA GLN A 46 -1.80 -13.69 5.94
C GLN A 46 -2.09 -14.50 7.22
N ARG A 47 -1.26 -14.34 8.26
CA ARG A 47 -1.43 -14.97 9.57
C ARG A 47 -1.44 -13.88 10.64
N GLY A 48 -2.49 -13.84 11.46
CA GLY A 48 -2.53 -13.06 12.69
C GLY A 48 -3.29 -11.72 12.67
N GLN A 49 -4.09 -11.43 11.64
CA GLN A 49 -4.94 -10.21 11.56
C GLN A 49 -4.24 -8.90 11.98
N ARG A 50 -2.96 -8.76 11.64
CA ARG A 50 -2.20 -7.52 11.82
C ARG A 50 -1.93 -6.87 10.47
N GLU A 51 -1.78 -5.56 10.47
CA GLU A 51 -1.31 -4.83 9.29
C GLU A 51 0.06 -5.35 8.87
N ARG A 52 0.30 -5.36 7.56
CA ARG A 52 1.58 -5.81 7.03
C ARG A 52 2.58 -4.68 7.09
N GLU A 53 3.55 -4.85 7.97
CA GLU A 53 4.67 -3.92 8.12
C GLU A 53 5.86 -4.34 7.25
N PHE A 54 6.38 -3.41 6.48
CA PHE A 54 7.57 -3.53 5.66
C PHE A 54 8.72 -2.80 6.34
N LYS A 55 9.91 -3.42 6.33
CA LYS A 55 11.11 -2.81 6.95
C LYS A 55 11.63 -1.58 6.19
N SER A 56 11.33 -1.48 4.90
CA SER A 56 11.74 -0.39 4.01
C SER A 56 10.61 0.00 3.06
N LEU A 57 10.70 1.21 2.53
CA LEU A 57 9.80 1.72 1.50
C LEU A 57 9.88 0.87 0.23
N ASP A 58 11.08 0.49 -0.21
CA ASP A 58 11.30 -0.40 -1.36
C ASP A 58 10.54 -1.73 -1.23
N GLY A 59 10.48 -2.28 -0.01
CA GLY A 59 9.75 -3.51 0.27
C GLY A 59 8.24 -3.35 0.07
N ALA A 60 7.70 -2.19 0.45
CA ALA A 60 6.30 -1.83 0.23
C ALA A 60 6.04 -1.57 -1.27
N VAL A 61 6.87 -0.75 -1.93
CA VAL A 61 6.80 -0.45 -3.37
C VAL A 61 6.84 -1.72 -4.22
N SER A 62 7.73 -2.67 -3.89
CA SER A 62 7.80 -3.97 -4.57
C SER A 62 6.50 -4.77 -4.50
N VAL A 63 5.76 -4.68 -3.39
CA VAL A 63 4.45 -5.35 -3.27
C VAL A 63 3.37 -4.61 -4.05
N ALA A 64 3.36 -3.26 -4.01
CA ALA A 64 2.45 -2.46 -4.84
C ALA A 64 2.62 -2.80 -6.34
N ARG A 65 3.87 -2.96 -6.79
CA ARG A 65 4.21 -3.46 -8.14
C ARG A 65 3.57 -4.80 -8.47
N LYS A 66 3.68 -5.76 -7.54
CA LYS A 66 3.14 -7.13 -7.74
C LYS A 66 1.61 -7.15 -7.83
N ILE A 67 0.97 -6.22 -7.13
CA ILE A 67 -0.48 -6.00 -7.19
C ILE A 67 -0.85 -5.39 -8.55
N GLY A 68 -0.04 -4.46 -9.06
CA GLY A 68 -0.14 -3.91 -10.41
C GLY A 68 -0.08 -2.39 -10.49
N PHE A 69 0.18 -1.69 -9.37
CA PHE A 69 0.28 -0.23 -9.35
C PHE A 69 1.58 0.24 -10.00
N ASP A 70 1.46 1.27 -10.83
CA ASP A 70 2.60 1.95 -11.47
C ASP A 70 3.18 3.08 -10.61
N TRP A 71 2.40 3.57 -9.63
CA TRP A 71 2.77 4.67 -8.75
C TRP A 71 2.34 4.35 -7.31
N VAL A 72 3.16 4.78 -6.35
CA VAL A 72 2.85 4.71 -4.92
C VAL A 72 3.03 6.10 -4.32
N ARG A 73 1.98 6.62 -3.70
CA ARG A 73 2.07 7.87 -2.94
C ARG A 73 2.73 7.61 -1.59
N VAL A 74 3.88 8.20 -1.35
CA VAL A 74 4.58 8.11 -0.08
C VAL A 74 4.14 9.29 0.77
N GLU A 75 3.75 9.04 2.01
CA GLU A 75 3.32 10.09 2.92
C GLU A 75 4.01 9.94 4.27
N ILE A 76 4.73 10.99 4.69
CA ILE A 76 5.43 11.06 5.97
C ILE A 76 5.04 12.38 6.64
N GLY A 77 4.12 12.32 7.60
CA GLY A 77 3.60 13.52 8.27
C GLY A 77 2.90 14.44 7.25
N GLU A 78 3.43 15.65 7.05
CA GLU A 78 2.90 16.61 6.07
C GLU A 78 3.56 16.48 4.69
N ILE A 79 4.62 15.67 4.57
CA ILE A 79 5.35 15.48 3.31
C ILE A 79 4.67 14.36 2.53
N GLN A 80 4.32 14.63 1.27
CA GLN A 80 3.82 13.62 0.34
C GLN A 80 4.49 13.76 -1.02
N TRP A 81 4.81 12.63 -1.65
CA TRP A 81 5.26 12.59 -3.05
C TRP A 81 4.80 11.30 -3.71
N ASP A 82 4.71 11.31 -5.04
CA ASP A 82 4.40 10.12 -5.82
C ASP A 82 5.71 9.48 -6.30
N GLU A 83 5.93 8.23 -5.89
CA GLU A 83 7.08 7.43 -6.29
C GLU A 83 6.69 6.48 -7.43
N GLN A 84 7.43 6.56 -8.54
CA GLN A 84 7.21 5.66 -9.67
C GLN A 84 7.73 4.27 -9.33
N VAL A 85 6.88 3.27 -9.56
CA VAL A 85 7.24 1.87 -9.38
C VAL A 85 8.02 1.42 -10.62
N GLY A 86 9.36 1.48 -10.56
CA GLY A 86 10.25 0.95 -11.62
C GLY A 86 10.18 -0.57 -11.78
#